data_AF-A0AAE3R4P8-F1
#
_entry.id   AF-A0AAE3R4P8-F1
#
_cell.length_a   1.000
_cell.length_b   1.000
_cell.length_c   1.000
_cell.angle_alpha   90.00
_cell.angle_beta   90.00
_cell.angle_gamma   90.00
#
_symmetry.space_group_name_H-M   'P 1'
#
loop_
_entity.id
_entity.type
_entity.pdbx_description
1 polymer ?
#
loop_
_entity_poly.entity_id
_entity_poly.type
_entity_poly.pdbx_seq_one_letter_code
_entity_poly.pdbx_strand_id
1 'polypeptide(L)'
;MYLFKHSIKKQLSSLIIALLVCVPLYAQDSSTEQDSSPVNGNVSQLNEVQPEFPGGMEKLSKFLKANLKYPKAARKAHITGKVICSFVIDADGFVQEVFVTKGIGYGCDEEAARVLKLMPQWKPGLQNNQKVPVRYSFPISFGHGQ
;
A
#
# COMPACT_ATOMS: atom_id res chain seq x y z
N MET A 1 33.84 -44.80 21.94
CA MET A 1 34.47 -43.85 21.00
C MET A 1 34.81 -44.62 19.74
N TYR A 2 34.54 -44.02 18.57
CA TYR A 2 34.40 -44.64 17.25
C TYR A 2 33.12 -45.45 17.04
N LEU A 3 32.39 -45.36 15.93
CA LEU A 3 32.19 -44.42 14.82
C LEU A 3 31.64 -45.33 13.71
N PHE A 4 30.61 -44.88 12.99
CA PHE A 4 30.30 -45.32 11.62
C PHE A 4 29.94 -46.82 11.49
N LYS A 5 28.79 -47.22 10.94
CA LYS A 5 28.33 -46.86 9.60
C LYS A 5 27.03 -47.64 9.34
N HIS A 6 26.12 -46.96 8.64
CA HIS A 6 25.23 -47.51 7.61
C HIS A 6 23.95 -48.26 7.99
N SER A 7 22.95 -47.89 7.17
CA SER A 7 21.94 -48.75 6.58
C SER A 7 20.71 -49.09 7.41
N ILE A 8 19.49 -49.01 6.91
CA ILE A 8 18.87 -48.61 5.64
C ILE A 8 17.39 -49.00 5.88
N LYS A 9 16.42 -48.22 5.36
CA LYS A 9 15.01 -48.62 5.10
C LYS A 9 14.13 -48.93 6.32
N LYS A 10 13.12 -48.08 6.60
CA LYS A 10 11.73 -48.24 6.12
C LYS A 10 11.12 -49.60 6.47
N GLN A 11 10.33 -49.67 7.54
CA GLN A 11 9.04 -50.39 7.66
C GLN A 11 8.36 -49.84 8.92
N LEU A 12 7.30 -49.03 8.81
CA LEU A 12 5.90 -49.45 8.80
C LEU A 12 5.43 -50.12 10.11
N SER A 13 4.38 -49.51 10.66
CA SER A 13 3.32 -50.10 11.49
C SER A 13 3.69 -50.72 12.85
N SER A 14 3.42 -49.95 13.92
CA SER A 14 2.76 -50.50 15.12
C SER A 14 2.02 -49.35 15.80
N LEU A 15 0.75 -49.12 15.46
CA LEU A 15 -0.42 -49.63 16.20
C LEU A 15 -0.46 -49.14 17.65
N ILE A 16 -1.29 -48.11 17.86
CA ILE A 16 -2.35 -48.01 18.89
C ILE A 16 -1.93 -48.46 20.29
N ILE A 17 -1.66 -47.51 21.19
CA ILE A 17 -2.22 -47.55 22.55
C ILE A 17 -2.62 -46.13 22.94
N ALA A 18 -3.93 -45.89 22.91
CA ALA A 18 -4.57 -44.69 23.44
C ALA A 18 -4.65 -44.77 24.97
N LEU A 19 -4.32 -43.67 25.66
CA LEU A 19 -4.92 -43.16 26.91
C LEU A 19 -3.91 -42.32 27.70
N LEU A 20 -4.05 -40.99 27.67
CA LEU A 20 -4.11 -40.16 28.89
C LEU A 20 -4.30 -38.67 28.52
N VAL A 21 -5.44 -38.15 28.97
CA VAL A 21 -5.97 -36.80 28.79
C VAL A 21 -5.14 -35.79 29.59
N CYS A 22 -4.68 -34.70 28.98
CA CYS A 22 -4.83 -33.35 29.55
C CYS A 22 -4.32 -32.24 28.61
N VAL A 23 -5.24 -31.33 28.30
CA VAL A 23 -5.05 -29.99 27.74
C VAL A 23 -4.65 -29.89 26.25
N PRO A 24 -5.62 -29.67 25.33
CA PRO A 24 -5.30 -29.11 24.03
C PRO A 24 -4.80 -27.67 24.23
N LEU A 25 -3.48 -27.50 24.18
CA LEU A 25 -2.82 -26.21 24.26
C LEU A 25 -3.03 -25.50 22.91
N TYR A 26 -3.86 -24.46 22.95
CA TYR A 26 -4.26 -23.54 21.87
C TYR A 26 -5.19 -24.12 20.80
N ALA A 27 -6.43 -24.37 21.21
CA ALA A 27 -7.55 -23.80 20.49
C ALA A 27 -7.57 -22.28 20.78
N GLN A 28 -7.05 -21.47 19.87
CA GLN A 28 -7.46 -20.08 19.74
C GLN A 28 -8.08 -19.91 18.36
N ASP A 29 -9.37 -20.18 18.35
CA ASP A 29 -10.34 -19.66 17.42
C ASP A 29 -10.18 -18.13 17.37
N SER A 30 -9.57 -17.62 16.29
CA SER A 30 -9.55 -16.19 16.01
C SER A 30 -10.86 -15.82 15.32
N SER A 31 -11.94 -15.77 16.10
CA SER A 31 -13.17 -15.09 15.77
C SER A 31 -13.34 -13.86 16.66
N THR A 32 -13.20 -12.70 16.01
CA THR A 32 -13.91 -11.44 16.26
C THR A 32 -14.11 -10.97 17.71
N GLU A 33 -13.34 -9.94 18.09
CA GLU A 33 -13.91 -8.81 18.83
C GLU A 33 -13.84 -7.57 17.93
N GLN A 34 -14.90 -7.40 17.13
CA GLN A 34 -15.36 -6.08 16.76
C GLN A 34 -16.06 -5.51 18.00
N ASP A 35 -15.46 -4.52 18.63
CA ASP A 35 -16.13 -3.69 19.61
C ASP A 35 -17.20 -2.85 18.88
N SER A 36 -18.38 -3.43 18.71
CA SER A 36 -19.60 -2.74 18.33
C SER A 36 -20.37 -2.40 19.61
N SER A 37 -20.05 -1.27 20.24
CA SER A 37 -20.96 -0.64 21.21
C SER A 37 -22.20 -0.10 20.48
N PRO A 38 -23.44 -0.46 20.88
CA PRO A 38 -24.63 0.18 20.37
C PRO A 38 -24.92 1.42 21.22
N VAL A 39 -24.39 2.59 20.84
CA VAL A 39 -24.89 3.87 21.35
C VAL A 39 -26.00 4.35 20.42
N ASN A 40 -27.23 4.22 20.90
CA ASN A 40 -28.38 4.90 20.31
C ASN A 40 -28.25 6.39 20.60
N GLY A 41 -27.88 7.14 19.57
CA GLY A 41 -27.88 8.59 19.57
C GLY A 41 -27.60 9.06 18.16
N ASN A 42 -28.64 9.43 17.41
CA ASN A 42 -28.62 10.07 16.08
C ASN A 42 -27.22 10.29 15.51
N VAL A 43 -26.60 9.23 14.98
CA VAL A 43 -25.29 9.31 14.34
C VAL A 43 -25.53 10.01 13.01
N SER A 44 -25.44 11.33 13.02
CA SER A 44 -25.24 12.09 11.80
C SER A 44 -23.95 11.52 11.21
N GLN A 45 -24.07 10.60 10.26
CA GLN A 45 -22.96 10.02 9.53
C GLN A 45 -22.20 11.19 8.93
N LEU A 46 -21.10 11.57 9.59
CA LEU A 46 -20.23 12.62 9.09
C LEU A 46 -19.73 12.13 7.74
N ASN A 47 -20.20 12.78 6.67
CA ASN A 47 -19.89 12.38 5.31
C ASN A 47 -18.43 12.75 5.03
N GLU A 48 -17.52 11.80 5.28
CA GLU A 48 -16.12 11.91 4.91
C GLU A 48 -15.94 11.44 3.47
N VAL A 49 -15.43 12.32 2.62
CA VAL A 49 -15.16 12.04 1.20
C VAL A 49 -13.68 12.25 0.94
N GLN A 50 -13.05 11.25 0.34
CA GLN A 50 -11.65 11.34 -0.09
C GLN A 50 -11.50 12.14 -1.38
N PRO A 51 -10.39 12.88 -1.56
CA PRO A 51 -10.08 13.49 -2.84
C PRO A 51 -10.06 12.50 -4.01
N GLU A 52 -10.51 12.98 -5.16
CA GLU A 52 -10.61 12.15 -6.38
C GLU A 52 -9.99 12.88 -7.57
N PHE A 53 -9.11 12.20 -8.30
CA PHE A 53 -8.59 12.70 -9.58
C PHE A 53 -9.76 12.90 -10.57
N PRO A 54 -9.76 13.95 -11.41
CA PRO A 54 -10.84 14.16 -12.37
C PRO A 54 -10.98 12.98 -13.34
N GLY A 55 -12.09 12.26 -13.23
CA GLY A 55 -12.37 11.02 -13.98
C GLY A 55 -11.74 9.76 -13.39
N GLY A 56 -11.36 9.79 -12.12
CA GLY A 56 -10.97 8.63 -11.33
C GLY A 56 -9.59 8.07 -11.63
N MET A 57 -9.32 6.90 -11.07
CA MET A 57 -8.02 6.24 -11.12
C MET A 57 -7.58 5.84 -12.52
N GLU A 58 -8.52 5.55 -13.42
CA GLU A 58 -8.20 5.22 -14.81
C GLU A 58 -7.60 6.42 -15.56
N LYS A 59 -8.19 7.61 -15.40
CA LYS A 59 -7.64 8.84 -15.98
C LYS A 59 -6.34 9.25 -15.32
N LEU A 60 -6.18 9.03 -14.02
CA LEU A 60 -4.90 9.21 -13.35
C LEU A 60 -3.81 8.33 -13.96
N SER A 61 -4.10 7.04 -14.17
CA SER A 61 -3.14 6.12 -14.80
C SER A 61 -2.76 6.56 -16.21
N LYS A 62 -3.75 6.97 -17.02
CA LYS A 62 -3.52 7.52 -18.37
C LYS A 62 -2.69 8.81 -18.33
N PHE A 63 -3.00 9.71 -17.40
CA PHE A 63 -2.25 10.95 -17.19
C PHE A 63 -0.79 10.66 -16.86
N LEU A 64 -0.53 9.73 -15.92
CA LEU A 64 0.82 9.34 -15.56
C LEU A 64 1.56 8.74 -16.74
N LYS A 65 0.96 7.79 -17.47
CA LYS A 65 1.59 7.21 -18.68
C LYS A 65 1.92 8.25 -19.75
N ALA A 66 1.07 9.27 -19.92
CA ALA A 66 1.28 10.31 -20.92
C ALA A 66 2.33 11.36 -20.51
N ASN A 67 2.47 11.63 -19.21
CA ASN A 67 3.29 12.73 -18.71
C ASN A 67 4.58 12.29 -18.03
N LEU A 68 4.68 11.05 -17.56
CA LEU A 68 5.85 10.49 -16.88
C LEU A 68 6.92 10.13 -17.90
N LYS A 69 8.12 10.68 -17.71
CA LYS A 69 9.26 10.46 -18.59
C LYS A 69 10.33 9.71 -17.84
N TYR A 70 10.63 8.49 -18.27
CA TYR A 70 11.70 7.72 -17.63
C TYR A 70 13.09 8.35 -17.90
N PRO A 71 13.81 8.88 -16.88
CA PRO A 71 15.03 9.64 -17.10
C PRO A 71 16.14 8.85 -17.79
N LYS A 72 16.92 9.52 -18.65
CA LYS A 72 18.01 8.88 -19.41
C LYS A 72 19.07 8.24 -18.51
N ALA A 73 19.38 8.85 -17.37
CA ALA A 73 20.36 8.31 -16.42
C ALA A 73 19.89 6.98 -15.83
N ALA A 74 18.64 6.92 -15.35
CA ALA A 74 18.04 5.71 -14.82
C ALA A 74 17.91 4.60 -15.88
N ARG A 75 17.53 4.96 -17.12
CA ARG A 75 17.50 4.02 -18.25
C ARG A 75 18.86 3.40 -18.57
N LYS A 76 19.92 4.22 -18.63
CA LYS A 76 21.29 3.75 -18.91
C LYS A 76 21.84 2.85 -17.81
N ALA A 77 21.47 3.14 -16.56
CA ALA A 77 21.88 2.37 -15.39
C ALA A 77 20.91 1.22 -15.07
N HIS A 78 19.90 0.97 -15.92
CA HIS A 78 18.88 -0.07 -15.73
C HIS A 78 18.16 -0.01 -14.37
N ILE A 79 17.96 1.19 -13.84
CA ILE A 79 17.40 1.41 -12.50
C ILE A 79 15.88 1.31 -12.53
N THR A 80 15.33 0.26 -11.93
CA THR A 80 13.89 0.09 -11.76
C THR A 80 13.49 0.23 -10.30
N GLY A 81 12.30 0.77 -10.04
CA GLY A 81 11.82 0.87 -8.67
C GLY A 81 10.57 1.74 -8.53
N LYS A 82 10.21 2.00 -7.27
CA LYS A 82 9.09 2.87 -6.93
C LYS A 82 9.59 4.08 -6.16
N VAL A 83 9.25 5.27 -6.64
CA VAL A 83 9.41 6.52 -5.92
C VAL A 83 8.13 6.77 -5.13
N ILE A 84 8.24 6.90 -3.81
CA ILE A 84 7.10 7.21 -2.94
C ILE A 84 7.09 8.72 -2.70
N CYS A 85 6.00 9.36 -3.11
CA CYS A 85 5.81 10.79 -2.94
C CYS A 85 4.66 11.05 -1.98
N SER A 86 4.81 12.03 -1.10
CA SER A 86 3.73 12.62 -0.33
C SER A 86 3.39 14.00 -0.86
N PHE A 87 2.12 14.34 -0.90
CA PHE A 87 1.64 15.66 -1.30
C PHE A 87 0.31 15.96 -0.62
N VAL A 88 -0.08 17.24 -0.59
CA VAL A 88 -1.37 17.69 -0.04
C VAL A 88 -2.25 18.10 -1.20
N ILE A 89 -3.51 17.65 -1.18
CA ILE A 89 -4.56 18.22 -2.03
C ILE A 89 -5.28 19.23 -1.16
N ASP A 90 -5.25 20.51 -1.53
CA ASP A 90 -5.91 21.56 -0.76
C ASP A 90 -7.45 21.53 -0.91
N ALA A 91 -8.13 22.41 -0.18
CA ALA A 91 -9.59 22.54 -0.25
C ALA A 91 -10.09 23.01 -1.64
N ASP A 92 -9.22 23.62 -2.43
CA ASP A 92 -9.49 24.03 -3.81
C ASP A 92 -9.19 22.90 -4.82
N GLY A 93 -8.57 21.80 -4.38
CA GLY A 93 -8.24 20.65 -5.22
C GLY A 93 -6.87 20.75 -5.90
N PHE A 94 -6.04 21.73 -5.56
CA PHE A 94 -4.69 21.84 -6.11
C PHE A 94 -3.70 21.01 -5.30
N VAL A 95 -2.71 20.45 -6.01
CA VAL A 95 -1.61 19.71 -5.41
C VAL A 95 -0.56 20.69 -4.87
N GLN A 96 -0.31 20.61 -3.57
CA GLN A 96 0.68 21.41 -2.84
C GLN A 96 1.64 20.49 -2.07
N GLU A 97 2.72 21.07 -1.52
CA GLU A 97 3.61 20.37 -0.59
C GLU A 97 4.13 19.01 -1.09
N VAL A 98 4.60 18.95 -2.34
CA VAL A 98 5.12 17.72 -2.94
C VAL A 98 6.50 17.38 -2.35
N PHE A 99 6.60 16.23 -1.68
CA PHE A 99 7.82 15.70 -1.07
C PHE A 99 8.07 14.26 -1.53
N VAL A 100 9.33 13.92 -1.82
CA VAL A 100 9.72 12.54 -2.09
C VAL A 100 10.12 11.89 -0.76
N THR A 101 9.29 10.98 -0.26
CA THR A 101 9.52 10.27 1.01
C THR A 101 10.52 9.12 0.81
N LYS A 102 10.49 8.47 -0.35
CA LYS A 102 11.44 7.42 -0.70
C LYS A 102 11.78 7.52 -2.18
N GLY A 103 13.01 7.92 -2.46
CA GLY A 103 13.55 8.03 -3.81
C GLY A 103 14.27 6.78 -4.28
N ILE A 104 14.50 6.70 -5.59
CA ILE A 104 15.41 5.75 -6.21
C ILE A 104 16.61 6.44 -6.88
N GLY A 105 16.62 7.78 -6.91
CA GLY A 105 17.67 8.59 -7.53
C GLY A 105 17.64 8.59 -9.06
N TYR A 106 18.79 8.91 -9.66
CA TYR A 106 18.99 8.91 -11.13
C TYR A 106 18.03 9.80 -11.93
N GLY A 107 17.50 10.86 -11.31
CA GLY A 107 16.55 11.78 -11.92
C GLY A 107 15.08 11.37 -11.76
N CYS A 108 14.79 10.19 -11.19
CA CYS A 108 13.43 9.67 -11.06
C CYS A 108 12.64 10.44 -9.99
N ASP A 109 13.33 10.94 -8.97
CA ASP A 109 12.72 11.62 -7.84
C ASP A 109 12.21 13.01 -8.26
N GLU A 110 13.04 13.74 -9.01
CA GLU A 110 12.72 15.05 -9.59
C GLU A 110 11.59 14.92 -10.63
N GLU A 111 11.65 13.87 -11.44
CA GLU A 111 10.63 13.60 -12.45
C GLU A 111 9.28 13.24 -11.80
N ALA A 112 9.29 12.42 -10.76
CA ALA A 112 8.09 12.10 -9.98
C ALA A 112 7.47 13.37 -9.40
N ALA A 113 8.27 14.23 -8.77
CA ALA A 113 7.80 15.50 -8.22
C ALA A 113 7.25 16.44 -9.31
N ARG A 114 7.88 16.49 -10.49
CA ARG A 114 7.43 17.28 -11.64
C ARG A 114 6.05 16.86 -12.12
N VAL A 115 5.82 15.55 -12.28
CA VAL A 115 4.54 15.03 -12.78
C VAL A 115 3.40 15.27 -11.79
N LEU A 116 3.66 15.14 -10.48
CA LEU A 116 2.66 15.45 -9.45
C LEU A 116 2.23 16.93 -9.50
N LYS A 117 3.16 17.85 -9.73
CA LYS A 117 2.87 19.29 -9.88
C LYS A 117 2.09 19.65 -11.14
N LEU A 118 2.09 18.77 -12.15
CA LEU A 118 1.33 18.96 -13.39
C LEU A 118 -0.10 18.41 -13.31
N MET A 119 -0.48 17.80 -12.20
CA MET A 119 -1.80 17.23 -12.07
C MET A 119 -2.86 18.32 -12.22
N PRO A 120 -3.98 18.02 -12.92
CA PRO A 120 -5.13 18.91 -12.95
C PRO A 120 -5.73 19.05 -11.54
N GLN A 121 -6.65 19.99 -11.40
CA GLN A 121 -7.43 20.18 -10.18
C GLN A 121 -8.20 18.89 -9.84
N TRP A 122 -8.02 18.41 -8.60
CA TRP A 122 -8.71 17.26 -8.03
C TRP A 122 -10.05 17.69 -7.44
N LYS A 123 -10.96 16.73 -7.26
CA LYS A 123 -12.08 16.94 -6.34
C LYS A 123 -11.50 16.95 -4.92
N PRO A 124 -11.74 18.00 -4.12
CA PRO A 124 -11.21 18.08 -2.77
C PRO A 124 -11.89 17.07 -1.84
N GLY A 125 -11.25 16.80 -0.71
CA GLY A 125 -11.82 15.98 0.34
C GLY A 125 -12.89 16.76 1.09
N LEU A 126 -13.88 16.04 1.62
CA LEU A 126 -14.91 16.62 2.48
C LEU A 126 -14.85 15.96 3.86
N GLN A 127 -14.98 16.76 4.90
CA GLN A 127 -15.26 16.33 6.26
C GLN A 127 -16.38 17.22 6.79
N ASN A 128 -17.45 16.62 7.33
CA ASN A 128 -18.61 17.36 7.83
C ASN A 128 -19.19 18.33 6.77
N ASN A 129 -19.19 17.91 5.50
CA ASN A 129 -19.62 18.72 4.36
C ASN A 129 -18.77 19.98 4.09
N GLN A 130 -17.60 20.10 4.73
CA GLN A 130 -16.62 21.17 4.52
C GLN A 130 -15.42 20.64 3.74
N LYS A 131 -14.91 21.44 2.82
CA LYS A 131 -13.70 21.12 2.05
C LYS A 131 -12.48 21.18 2.97
N VAL A 132 -11.72 20.10 3.03
CA VAL A 132 -10.52 19.99 3.88
C VAL A 132 -9.30 19.60 3.06
N PRO A 133 -8.11 20.14 3.40
CA PRO A 133 -6.86 19.68 2.80
C PRO A 133 -6.56 18.25 3.27
N VAL A 134 -6.15 17.38 2.34
CA VAL A 134 -5.85 15.97 2.64
C VAL A 134 -4.46 15.61 2.13
N ARG A 135 -3.66 14.98 2.99
CA ARG A 135 -2.34 14.46 2.63
C ARG A 135 -2.46 13.08 2.00
N TYR A 136 -1.88 12.93 0.82
CA TYR A 136 -1.76 11.67 0.08
C TYR A 136 -0.33 11.17 0.05
N SER A 137 -0.20 9.85 -0.07
CA SER A 137 1.05 9.18 -0.40
C SER A 137 0.83 8.31 -1.63
N PHE A 138 1.61 8.53 -2.67
CA PHE A 138 1.42 7.87 -3.96
C PHE A 138 2.72 7.24 -4.47
N PRO A 139 2.73 5.93 -4.77
CA PRO A 139 3.87 5.26 -5.37
C PRO A 139 3.89 5.43 -6.90
N ILE A 140 4.94 6.03 -7.43
CA ILE A 140 5.21 6.11 -8.87
C ILE A 140 6.23 5.05 -9.27
N SER A 141 5.88 4.18 -10.20
CA SER A 141 6.75 3.09 -10.64
C SER A 141 7.55 3.47 -11.88
N PHE A 142 8.87 3.32 -11.81
CA PHE A 142 9.80 3.46 -12.93
C PHE A 142 10.29 2.07 -13.34
N GLY A 143 10.15 1.73 -14.61
CA GLY A 143 10.52 0.44 -15.16
C GLY A 143 10.55 0.46 -16.68
N HIS A 144 10.98 -0.64 -17.29
CA HIS A 144 11.20 -0.74 -18.74
C HIS A 144 9.91 -0.74 -19.58
N GLY A 145 8.72 -0.61 -18.99
CA GLY A 145 7.42 -0.63 -19.66
C GLY A 145 6.65 0.71 -19.62
N GLN A 146 7.35 1.83 -19.43
CA GLN A 146 6.83 3.20 -19.48
C GLN A 146 7.51 3.99 -20.60
#